data_AF-A0A9E4MJ51-F1
#
_entry.id   AF-A0A9E4MJ51-F1
#
_cell.length_a   1.000
_cell.length_b   1.000
_cell.length_c   1.000
_cell.angle_alpha   90.00
_cell.angle_beta   90.00
_cell.angle_gamma   90.00
#
_symmetry.space_group_name_H-M   'P 1'
#
loop_
_entity.id
_entity.type
_entity.pdbx_description
1 polymer ?
#
loop_
_entity_poly.entity_id
_entity_poly.type
_entity_poly.pdbx_seq_one_letter_code
_entity_poly.pdbx_strand_id
1 'polypeptide(L)'
;MRVPYLVKWPAGLPQGEVYSQPASALDLYATFAAAAGSEAGTEDSVNLLPYLRGEMEEAPHEYLFWRSLPNAAVRSGKWKLWRVDLTDQDPASVLSRGGRLLAEEDYPPVS
;
A
#
# COMPACT_ATOMS: atom_id res chain seq x y z
N MET A 1 -5.01 1.86 -0.28
CA MET A 1 -5.43 2.85 0.74
C MET A 1 -5.07 4.25 0.19
N ARG A 2 -5.76 5.32 0.56
CA ARG A 2 -5.39 6.70 0.17
C ARG A 2 -5.27 7.54 1.43
N VAL A 3 -4.19 8.29 1.54
CA VAL A 3 -3.93 9.22 2.64
C VAL A 3 -3.55 10.59 2.07
N PRO A 4 -3.79 11.71 2.80
CA PRO A 4 -3.26 13.01 2.40
C PRO A 4 -1.72 12.98 2.34
N TYR A 5 -1.15 13.57 1.29
CA TYR A 5 0.29 13.69 1.11
C TYR A 5 0.59 15.05 0.49
N LEU A 6 1.40 15.86 1.18
CA LEU A 6 1.87 17.17 0.75
C LEU A 6 3.40 17.20 0.80
N VAL A 7 4.03 17.76 -0.23
CA VAL A 7 5.49 17.99 -0.28
C VAL A 7 5.71 19.46 -0.61
N LYS A 8 6.65 20.11 0.07
CA LYS A 8 7.06 21.49 -0.21
C LYS A 8 8.58 21.55 -0.33
N TRP A 9 9.07 21.79 -1.54
CA TRP A 9 10.49 21.99 -1.79
C TRP A 9 10.71 23.03 -2.89
N PRO A 10 10.68 24.35 -2.56
CA PRO A 10 10.70 25.41 -3.57
C PRO A 10 11.95 25.42 -4.47
N ALA A 11 13.07 24.90 -3.97
CA ALA A 11 14.31 24.82 -4.73
C ALA A 11 14.39 23.60 -5.66
N GLY A 12 13.53 22.59 -5.47
CA GLY A 12 13.66 21.30 -6.15
C GLY A 12 12.40 20.78 -6.84
N LEU A 13 11.24 21.40 -6.60
CA LEU A 13 9.94 21.00 -7.13
C LEU A 13 9.12 22.22 -7.60
N PRO A 14 8.28 22.06 -8.65
CA PRO A 14 7.34 23.10 -9.06
C PRO A 14 6.31 23.38 -7.96
N GLN A 15 5.80 24.61 -7.93
CA GLN A 15 4.85 25.07 -6.90
C GLN A 15 3.41 25.00 -7.42
N GLY A 16 2.48 24.63 -6.53
CA GLY A 16 1.05 24.61 -6.86
C GLY A 16 0.61 23.43 -7.73
N GLU A 17 1.50 22.48 -8.00
CA GLU A 17 1.22 21.31 -8.83
C GLU A 17 0.49 20.20 -8.07
N VAL A 18 -0.32 19.44 -8.80
CA VAL A 18 -1.05 18.26 -8.29
C VAL A 18 -0.57 17.02 -9.02
N TYR A 19 0.15 16.16 -8.29
CA TYR A 19 0.54 14.84 -8.78
C TYR A 19 -0.56 13.81 -8.49
N SER A 20 -1.08 13.17 -9.54
CA SER A 20 -2.27 12.30 -9.45
C SER A 20 -1.97 10.80 -9.50
N GLN A 21 -0.73 10.40 -9.81
CA GLN A 21 -0.38 8.98 -9.82
C GLN A 21 -0.24 8.45 -8.39
N PRO A 22 -0.58 7.17 -8.15
CA PRO A 22 -0.38 6.55 -6.84
C PRO A 22 1.10 6.56 -6.42
N ALA A 23 1.34 6.93 -5.17
CA ALA A 23 2.63 6.84 -4.51
C ALA A 23 2.48 6.12 -3.15
N SER A 24 3.59 5.63 -2.62
CA SER A 24 3.69 4.94 -1.34
C SER A 24 4.44 5.78 -0.31
N ALA A 25 4.16 5.55 0.98
CA ALA A 25 4.99 6.11 2.05
C ALA A 25 6.41 5.51 2.04
N LEU A 26 6.58 4.30 1.49
CA LEU A 26 7.88 3.65 1.33
C LEU A 26 8.82 4.45 0.41
N ASP A 27 8.25 5.18 -0.55
CA ASP A 27 9.00 6.00 -1.51
C ASP A 27 9.73 7.18 -0.85
N LEU A 28 9.32 7.57 0.35
CA LEU A 28 10.00 8.63 1.12
C LEU A 28 11.48 8.30 1.34
N TYR A 29 11.83 7.02 1.50
CA TYR A 29 13.22 6.62 1.75
C TYR A 29 14.14 6.94 0.56
N ALA A 30 13.83 6.39 -0.62
CA ALA A 30 14.61 6.66 -1.83
C ALA A 30 14.54 8.13 -2.27
N THR A 31 13.37 8.78 -2.09
CA THR A 31 13.18 10.20 -2.45
C THR A 31 14.06 11.12 -1.59
N PHE A 32 14.11 10.90 -0.27
CA PHE A 32 14.94 11.71 0.62
C PHE A 32 16.43 11.38 0.49
N ALA A 33 16.78 10.12 0.26
CA ALA A 33 18.16 9.73 -0.06
C ALA A 33 18.64 10.47 -1.32
N ALA A 34 17.85 10.45 -2.40
CA ALA A 34 18.18 11.15 -3.64
C ALA A 34 18.29 12.67 -3.44
N ALA A 35 17.39 13.26 -2.64
CA ALA A 35 17.47 14.67 -2.28
C ALA A 35 18.76 15.02 -1.52
N ALA A 36 19.33 14.07 -0.78
CA ALA A 36 20.61 14.20 -0.08
C ALA A 36 21.83 13.80 -0.94
N GLY A 37 21.64 13.45 -2.22
CA GLY A 37 22.71 13.02 -3.12
C GLY A 37 23.15 11.56 -2.95
N SER A 38 22.28 10.71 -2.38
CA SER A 38 22.51 9.27 -2.20
C SER A 38 21.55 8.45 -3.06
N GLU A 39 21.99 7.27 -3.49
CA GLU A 39 21.16 6.30 -4.22
C GLU A 39 20.55 5.23 -3.29
N ALA A 40 20.53 5.46 -1.98
CA ALA A 40 19.99 4.51 -1.02
C ALA A 40 18.47 4.30 -1.21
N GLY A 41 18.03 3.05 -1.06
CA GLY A 41 16.63 2.65 -1.21
C GLY A 41 16.43 1.18 -0.83
N THR A 42 15.18 0.75 -0.85
CA THR A 42 14.78 -0.67 -0.82
C THR A 42 14.11 -1.05 -2.14
N GLU A 43 13.89 -2.34 -2.34
CA GLU A 43 13.18 -2.89 -3.51
C GLU A 43 11.74 -2.35 -3.66
N ASP A 44 11.11 -1.93 -2.55
CA ASP A 44 9.75 -1.39 -2.53
C ASP A 44 9.69 0.15 -2.62
N SER A 45 10.84 0.84 -2.65
CA SER A 45 10.89 2.30 -2.64
C SER A 45 11.33 2.86 -3.99
N VAL A 46 10.63 3.88 -4.47
CA VAL A 46 10.97 4.60 -5.72
C VAL A 46 11.34 6.04 -5.40
N ASN A 47 12.39 6.56 -6.05
CA ASN A 47 12.70 7.98 -6.03
C ASN A 47 11.63 8.77 -6.81
N LEU A 48 10.81 9.54 -6.11
CA LEU A 48 9.71 10.29 -6.71
C LEU A 48 10.14 11.61 -7.37
N LEU A 49 11.38 12.07 -7.21
CA LEU A 49 11.77 13.39 -7.69
C LEU A 49 11.58 13.59 -9.21
N PRO A 50 11.96 12.65 -10.09
CA PRO A 50 11.73 12.82 -11.53
C PRO A 50 10.23 12.93 -11.87
N TYR A 51 9.39 12.12 -11.21
CA TYR A 51 7.94 12.12 -11.39
C TYR A 51 7.30 13.43 -10.91
N LEU A 52 7.70 13.91 -9.73
CA LEU A 52 7.19 15.15 -9.15
C LEU A 52 7.67 16.40 -9.90
N ARG A 53 8.76 16.29 -10.66
CA ARG A 53 9.23 17.35 -11.58
C ARG A 53 8.58 17.30 -12.96
N GLY A 54 7.77 16.27 -13.24
CA GLY A 54 7.17 16.06 -14.56
C GLY A 54 8.17 15.55 -15.61
N GLU A 55 9.31 15.00 -15.19
CA GLU A 55 10.32 14.41 -16.07
C GLU A 55 9.93 12.98 -16.51
N MET A 56 9.05 12.33 -15.74
CA MET A 56 8.45 11.02 -16.04
C MET A 56 6.93 11.11 -15.96
N GLU A 57 6.24 10.61 -16.98
CA GLU A 57 4.77 10.62 -17.04
C GLU A 57 4.15 9.30 -16.56
N GLU A 58 4.93 8.22 -16.59
CA GLU A 58 4.51 6.90 -16.14
C GLU A 58 4.25 6.86 -14.64
N ALA A 59 3.44 5.89 -14.21
CA ALA A 59 3.26 5.65 -12.78
C ALA A 59 4.54 5.04 -12.18
N PRO A 60 4.96 5.46 -10.98
CA PRO A 60 6.18 4.97 -10.33
C PRO A 60 6.05 3.50 -9.92
N HIS A 61 4.82 2.98 -9.82
CA HIS A 61 4.53 1.62 -9.39
C HIS A 61 3.50 0.98 -10.32
N GLU A 62 3.82 -0.19 -10.87
CA GLU A 62 2.85 -1.04 -11.57
C GLU A 62 1.84 -1.65 -10.59
N TYR A 63 2.33 -2.07 -9.42
CA TYR A 63 1.53 -2.64 -8.33
C TYR A 63 1.79 -1.94 -7.01
N LEU A 64 0.73 -1.77 -6.22
CA LEU A 64 0.84 -1.38 -4.80
C LEU A 64 0.16 -2.42 -3.93
N PHE A 65 0.80 -2.79 -2.83
CA PHE A 65 0.34 -3.84 -1.93
C PHE A 65 0.00 -3.26 -0.55
N TRP A 66 -1.01 -3.84 0.09
CA TRP A 66 -1.34 -3.60 1.48
C TRP A 66 -1.60 -4.92 2.17
N ARG A 67 -1.17 -5.03 3.43
CA ARG A 67 -1.47 -6.16 4.30
C ARG A 67 -1.88 -5.65 5.68
N SER A 68 -2.97 -6.20 6.20
CA SER A 68 -3.44 -5.96 7.56
C SER A 68 -4.04 -7.24 8.10
N LEU A 69 -3.31 -7.92 8.99
CA LEU A 69 -3.65 -9.24 9.50
C LEU A 69 -3.93 -10.22 8.33
N PRO A 70 -5.04 -11.00 8.24
CA PRO A 70 -5.19 -11.94 7.14
C PRO A 70 -5.68 -11.24 5.86
N ASN A 71 -6.08 -9.96 5.95
CA ASN A 71 -6.51 -9.16 4.82
C ASN A 71 -5.32 -8.68 4.00
N ALA A 72 -5.49 -8.73 2.68
CA ALA A 72 -4.52 -8.24 1.73
C ALA A 72 -5.22 -7.46 0.61
N ALA A 73 -4.56 -6.45 0.07
CA ALA A 73 -5.03 -5.77 -1.13
C ALA A 73 -3.88 -5.52 -2.09
N VAL A 74 -4.19 -5.56 -3.38
CA VAL A 74 -3.29 -5.16 -4.45
C VAL A 74 -4.01 -4.17 -5.35
N ARG A 75 -3.30 -3.14 -5.81
CA ARG A 75 -3.77 -2.22 -6.85
C ARG A 75 -2.87 -2.36 -8.07
N SER A 76 -3.46 -2.44 -9.26
CA SER A 76 -2.78 -2.38 -10.55
C SER A 76 -3.50 -1.35 -11.44
N GLY A 77 -2.86 -0.20 -11.66
CA GLY A 77 -3.48 0.93 -12.37
C GLY A 77 -4.84 1.34 -11.79
N LYS A 78 -5.91 1.10 -12.55
CA LYS A 78 -7.30 1.40 -12.15
C LYS A 78 -7.96 0.29 -11.33
N TRP A 79 -7.41 -0.92 -11.35
CA TRP A 79 -7.96 -2.09 -10.68
C TRP A 79 -7.45 -2.19 -9.25
N LYS A 80 -8.31 -2.66 -8.35
CA LYS A 80 -7.95 -2.99 -6.98
C LYS A 80 -8.62 -4.29 -6.58
N LEU A 81 -7.81 -5.30 -6.25
CA LEU A 81 -8.27 -6.52 -5.59
C LEU A 81 -8.14 -6.33 -4.07
N TRP A 82 -9.16 -6.73 -3.35
CA TRP A 82 -9.13 -6.81 -1.90
C TRP A 82 -9.55 -8.21 -1.49
N ARG A 83 -8.61 -8.94 -0.89
CA ARG A 83 -8.86 -10.22 -0.25
C ARG A 83 -9.14 -9.95 1.21
N VAL A 84 -10.39 -10.20 1.59
CA VAL A 84 -10.79 -10.30 3.00
C VAL A 84 -10.70 -11.76 3.37
N ASP A 85 -9.96 -12.07 4.42
CA ASP A 85 -9.98 -13.39 5.01
C ASP A 85 -10.87 -13.29 6.25
N LEU A 86 -12.02 -13.95 6.17
CA LEU A 86 -13.01 -14.00 7.25
C LEU A 86 -12.66 -15.08 8.26
N THR A 87 -11.39 -15.49 8.36
CA THR A 87 -10.92 -16.19 9.55
C THR A 87 -11.10 -15.25 10.73
N ASP A 88 -12.24 -15.43 11.36
CA ASP A 88 -12.68 -14.67 12.50
C ASP A 88 -11.53 -14.52 13.50
N GLN A 89 -11.28 -13.28 13.88
CA GLN A 89 -10.52 -12.98 15.09
C GLN A 89 -11.33 -13.33 16.36
N ASP A 90 -12.50 -13.95 16.19
CA ASP A 90 -13.37 -14.45 17.25
C ASP A 90 -13.01 -15.92 17.57
N PRO A 91 -12.53 -16.21 18.80
CA PRO A 91 -12.37 -17.59 19.25
C PRO A 91 -13.70 -18.38 19.31
N ALA A 92 -14.86 -17.73 19.20
CA ALA A 92 -16.19 -18.35 19.09
C ALA A 92 -16.69 -18.54 17.64
N SER A 93 -15.82 -18.39 16.65
CA SER A 93 -16.17 -18.61 15.24
C SER A 93 -16.50 -20.05 14.88
N VAL A 94 -17.57 -20.24 14.11
CA VAL A 94 -17.93 -21.51 13.46
C VAL A 94 -17.28 -21.69 12.07
N LEU A 95 -16.34 -20.82 11.68
CA LEU A 95 -15.67 -20.88 10.38
C LEU A 95 -14.26 -21.45 10.53
N SER A 96 -13.96 -22.51 9.76
CA SER A 96 -12.63 -23.07 9.61
C SER A 96 -11.65 -22.07 8.98
N ARG A 97 -10.34 -22.34 9.11
CA ARG A 97 -9.26 -21.53 8.53
C ARG A 97 -9.33 -21.34 7.00
N GLY A 98 -10.17 -22.08 6.30
CA GLY A 98 -10.43 -21.95 4.87
C GLY A 98 -11.77 -21.28 4.51
N GLY A 99 -12.46 -20.66 5.48
CA GLY A 99 -13.74 -19.99 5.29
C GLY A 99 -14.94 -20.93 5.10
N ARG A 100 -14.77 -22.24 5.33
CA ARG A 100 -15.89 -23.22 5.38
C ARG A 100 -16.45 -23.30 6.79
N LEU A 101 -17.74 -23.57 6.94
CA LEU A 101 -18.32 -23.93 8.23
C LEU A 101 -17.56 -25.13 8.82
N LEU A 102 -17.27 -25.06 10.12
CA LEU A 102 -16.80 -26.20 10.90
C LEU A 102 -17.86 -27.30 10.84
N ALA A 103 -17.42 -28.54 11.08
CA ALA A 103 -18.38 -29.58 11.41
C ALA A 103 -19.07 -29.18 12.73
N GLU A 104 -20.35 -29.50 12.89
CA GLU A 104 -21.13 -29.11 14.07
C GLU A 104 -20.52 -29.63 15.38
N GLU A 105 -19.80 -30.76 15.30
CA GLU A 105 -19.01 -31.34 16.39
C GLU A 105 -17.80 -30.51 16.82
N ASP A 106 -17.31 -29.62 15.95
CA ASP A 106 -16.17 -28.75 16.18
C ASP A 106 -16.59 -27.30 16.53
N TYR A 107 -17.89 -27.05 16.75
CA TYR A 107 -18.36 -25.72 17.12
C TYR A 107 -17.82 -25.30 18.50
N PRO A 108 -17.38 -24.05 18.66
CA PRO A 108 -16.94 -23.55 19.95
C PRO A 108 -18.12 -23.60 20.95
N PRO A 109 -17.83 -23.82 22.24
CA PRO A 109 -18.87 -23.94 23.26
C PRO A 109 -19.69 -22.65 23.33
N VAL A 110 -21.01 -22.78 23.26
CA VAL A 110 -21.95 -21.67 23.43
C VAL A 110 -21.89 -21.22 24.89
N SER A 111 -21.50 -19.95 25.12
CA SER A 111 -21.44 -19.33 26.45
C SER A 111 -22.81 -19.05 27.04
#